data_AF-A0A7S0HF11-F1
#
_entry.id   AF-A0A7S0HF11-F1
#
_cell.length_a   1.000
_cell.length_b   1.000
_cell.length_c   1.000
_cell.angle_alpha   90.00
_cell.angle_beta   90.00
_cell.angle_gamma   90.00
#
_symmetry.space_group_name_H-M   'P 1'
#
loop_
_entity.id
_entity.type
_entity.pdbx_description
1 polymer ?
#
loop_
_entity_poly.entity_id
_entity_poly.type
_entity_poly.pdbx_seq_one_letter_code
_entity_poly.pdbx_strand_id
1 'polypeptide(L)'
;VLKAQESEEASLWPRACTTPQRINAPPFYRTLKQNLRLRPYVDWKFSYMAFCFKSMVKGFDDSVNWGRVISNPQKRKGHVILSLCNSDGETEKRIVAKSHGEEFGYRYARKSEWGEL
;
A
#
# COMPACT_ATOMS: atom_id res chain seq x y z
N VAL A 1 -22.50 -24.83 3.52
CA VAL A 1 -21.34 -24.43 2.68
C VAL A 1 -21.71 -23.15 1.95
N LEU A 2 -21.51 -21.99 2.59
CA LEU A 2 -21.78 -20.69 1.96
C LEU A 2 -20.43 -20.14 1.47
N LYS A 3 -20.22 -20.19 0.15
CA LYS A 3 -19.15 -19.45 -0.51
C LYS A 3 -19.49 -17.97 -0.41
N ALA A 4 -18.65 -17.20 0.28
CA ALA A 4 -18.68 -15.74 0.18
C ALA A 4 -18.28 -15.36 -1.26
N GLN A 5 -19.28 -14.96 -2.05
CA GLN A 5 -19.06 -14.16 -3.26
C GLN A 5 -18.74 -12.74 -2.79
N GLU A 6 -17.46 -12.44 -2.63
CA GLU A 6 -16.94 -11.13 -2.24
C GLU A 6 -16.05 -10.57 -3.37
N SER A 7 -16.50 -10.69 -4.63
CA SER A 7 -15.61 -10.46 -5.78
C SER A 7 -16.07 -9.47 -6.85
N GLU A 8 -17.23 -8.82 -6.75
CA GLU A 8 -17.67 -7.89 -7.80
C GLU A 8 -18.01 -6.45 -7.34
N GLU A 9 -18.30 -6.19 -6.05
CA GLU A 9 -18.53 -4.80 -5.58
C GLU A 9 -17.23 -4.03 -5.24
N ALA A 10 -16.08 -4.71 -5.18
CA ALA A 10 -14.79 -4.09 -4.91
C ALA A 10 -14.21 -3.32 -6.12
N SER A 11 -14.88 -3.32 -7.27
CA SER A 11 -14.42 -2.68 -8.52
C SER A 11 -15.00 -1.28 -8.77
N LEU A 12 -16.01 -0.84 -8.03
CA LEU A 12 -16.72 0.43 -8.26
C LEU A 12 -16.24 1.59 -7.39
N TRP A 13 -15.39 1.32 -6.39
CA TRP A 13 -14.73 2.38 -5.62
C TRP A 13 -13.40 2.72 -6.30
N PRO A 14 -13.10 4.00 -6.58
CA PRO A 14 -11.78 4.39 -7.04
C PRO A 14 -10.76 3.86 -6.02
N ARG A 15 -9.71 3.20 -6.50
CA ARG A 15 -8.65 2.66 -5.65
C ARG A 15 -7.84 3.82 -5.10
N ALA A 16 -8.38 4.45 -4.07
CA ALA A 16 -7.77 5.57 -3.39
C ALA A 16 -6.45 5.14 -2.75
N CYS A 17 -5.43 5.97 -2.93
CA CYS A 17 -4.15 5.82 -2.24
C CYS A 17 -4.36 6.00 -0.74
N THR A 18 -4.60 4.89 -0.04
CA THR A 18 -4.83 4.88 1.41
C THR A 18 -3.70 4.15 2.10
N THR A 19 -3.18 4.75 3.17
CA THR A 19 -2.15 4.16 4.00
C THR A 19 -2.77 3.55 5.25
N PRO A 20 -2.69 2.22 5.44
CA PRO A 20 -3.13 1.61 6.68
C PRO A 20 -2.11 1.84 7.79
N GLN A 21 -2.53 2.42 8.91
CA GLN A 21 -1.72 2.51 10.12
C GLN A 21 -2.27 1.57 11.17
N ARG A 22 -1.38 0.79 11.80
CA ARG A 22 -1.73 -0.10 12.89
C ARG A 22 -1.82 0.68 14.19
N ILE A 23 -3.01 0.68 14.79
CA ILE A 23 -3.29 1.35 16.06
C ILE A 23 -3.73 0.30 17.07
N ASN A 24 -3.36 0.47 18.35
CA ASN A 24 -3.88 -0.38 19.42
C ASN A 24 -5.39 -0.23 19.54
N ALA A 25 -6.10 -1.35 19.61
CA ALA A 25 -7.55 -1.35 19.77
C ALA A 25 -7.90 -0.76 21.15
N PRO A 26 -8.73 0.30 21.20
CA PRO A 26 -9.10 0.88 22.49
C PRO A 26 -9.94 -0.14 23.30
N PRO A 27 -9.93 -0.07 24.65
CA PRO A 27 -10.57 -1.08 25.49
C PRO A 27 -12.06 -1.33 25.18
N PHE A 28 -12.80 -0.26 24.82
CA PHE A 28 -14.22 -0.33 24.48
C PHE A 28 -14.50 -1.10 23.17
N TYR A 29 -13.50 -1.22 22.28
CA TYR A 29 -13.64 -1.91 21.00
C TYR A 29 -13.93 -3.41 21.19
N ARG A 30 -13.55 -3.98 22.35
CA ARG A 30 -13.85 -5.36 22.72
C ARG A 30 -15.35 -5.59 22.94
N THR A 31 -16.04 -4.60 23.50
CA THR A 31 -17.47 -4.68 23.81
C THR A 31 -18.33 -4.56 22.55
N LEU A 32 -17.89 -3.77 21.56
CA LEU A 32 -18.62 -3.54 20.31
C LEU A 32 -18.58 -4.73 19.35
N LYS A 33 -17.50 -5.51 19.33
CA LYS A 33 -17.36 -6.67 18.44
C LYS A 33 -17.54 -7.97 19.22
N GLN A 34 -18.79 -8.29 19.55
CA GLN A 34 -19.15 -9.42 20.42
C GLN A 34 -18.78 -10.81 19.89
N ASN A 35 -18.38 -10.97 18.61
CA ASN A 35 -18.16 -12.28 17.97
C ASN A 35 -16.92 -12.37 17.06
N LEU A 36 -15.95 -11.47 17.17
CA LEU A 36 -14.72 -11.50 16.36
C LEU A 36 -13.51 -11.74 17.25
N ARG A 37 -12.57 -12.57 16.79
CA ARG A 37 -11.24 -12.76 17.43
C ARG A 37 -10.66 -11.38 17.73
N LEU A 38 -10.63 -11.01 19.01
CA LEU A 38 -10.17 -9.71 19.47
C LEU A 38 -8.70 -9.56 19.12
N ARG A 39 -8.41 -8.80 18.05
CA ARG A 39 -7.04 -8.38 17.76
C ARG A 39 -6.70 -7.24 18.71
N PRO A 40 -5.50 -7.22 19.32
CA PRO A 40 -5.05 -6.11 20.16
C PRO A 40 -4.80 -4.84 19.33
N TYR A 41 -4.82 -4.95 18.00
CA TYR A 41 -4.65 -3.85 17.06
C TYR A 41 -5.75 -3.84 16.00
N VAL A 42 -6.01 -2.65 15.46
CA VAL A 42 -6.85 -2.43 14.29
C VAL A 42 -6.02 -1.65 13.27
N ASP A 43 -6.08 -2.06 12.02
CA ASP A 43 -5.46 -1.29 10.94
C ASP A 43 -6.51 -0.26 10.45
N TRP A 44 -6.25 1.03 10.71
CA TRP A 44 -7.09 2.13 10.23
C TRP A 44 -6.53 2.65 8.91
N LYS A 45 -7.40 2.87 7.93
CA LYS A 45 -7.02 3.44 6.64
C LYS A 45 -7.13 4.96 6.74
N PHE A 46 -6.01 5.65 6.58
CA PHE A 46 -5.97 7.10 6.50
C PHE A 46 -5.61 7.54 5.09
N SER A 47 -6.08 8.72 4.71
CA SER A 47 -5.63 9.48 3.56
C SER A 47 -5.23 10.86 4.05
N TYR A 48 -3.99 11.27 3.78
CA TYR A 48 -3.50 12.59 4.13
C TYR A 48 -2.88 13.25 2.90
N MET A 49 -2.95 14.57 2.86
CA MET A 49 -2.27 15.39 1.85
C MET A 49 -1.30 16.30 2.59
N ALA A 50 -0.02 16.15 2.29
CA ALA A 50 1.04 16.99 2.85
C ALA A 50 1.52 17.95 1.76
N PHE A 51 1.50 19.24 2.05
CA PHE A 51 2.08 20.26 1.18
C PHE A 51 3.46 20.63 1.70
N CYS A 52 4.44 20.72 0.81
CA CYS A 52 5.76 21.26 1.12
C CYS A 52 6.11 22.35 0.11
N PHE A 53 6.78 23.39 0.58
CA PHE A 53 7.33 24.42 -0.30
C PHE A 53 8.53 23.85 -1.05
N LYS A 54 8.61 24.12 -2.37
CA LYS A 54 9.72 23.66 -3.23
C LYS A 54 11.09 24.12 -2.71
N SER A 55 11.14 25.28 -2.05
CA SER A 55 12.37 25.80 -1.43
C SER A 55 12.86 24.99 -0.23
N MET A 56 12.02 24.15 0.38
CA MET A 56 12.32 23.39 1.59
C MET A 56 12.90 21.99 1.30
N VAL A 57 12.67 21.44 0.11
CA VAL A 57 13.08 20.07 -0.25
C VAL A 57 14.27 20.12 -1.21
N LYS A 58 15.47 19.87 -0.69
CA LYS A 58 16.67 19.68 -1.52
C LYS A 58 16.57 18.31 -2.22
N GLY A 59 16.62 18.29 -3.55
CA GLY A 59 16.64 17.06 -4.35
C GLY A 59 15.29 16.60 -4.91
N PHE A 60 14.27 17.46 -4.92
CA PHE A 60 13.03 17.18 -5.66
C PHE A 60 13.21 17.59 -7.13
N ASP A 61 13.79 16.70 -7.93
CA ASP A 61 13.80 16.85 -9.39
C ASP A 61 12.45 16.40 -9.95
N ASP A 62 11.80 17.28 -10.71
CA ASP A 62 10.49 17.05 -11.34
C ASP A 62 10.52 15.94 -12.41
N SER A 63 11.69 15.34 -12.67
CA SER A 63 11.95 14.43 -13.79
C SER A 63 11.63 12.97 -13.50
N VAL A 64 11.32 12.60 -12.26
CA VAL A 64 11.08 11.22 -11.87
C VAL A 64 9.81 11.08 -11.04
N ASN A 65 8.70 10.95 -11.75
CA ASN A 65 7.38 10.75 -11.17
C ASN A 65 7.15 9.26 -10.88
N TRP A 66 7.95 8.66 -10.00
CA TRP A 66 7.71 7.30 -9.55
C TRP A 66 6.57 7.27 -8.52
N GLY A 67 5.67 6.30 -8.69
CA GLY A 67 4.56 6.13 -7.78
C GLY A 67 5.02 5.60 -6.42
N ARG A 68 4.50 6.19 -5.33
CA ARG A 68 4.90 5.83 -3.95
C ARG A 68 4.39 4.44 -3.56
N VAL A 69 5.21 3.64 -2.88
CA VAL A 69 4.81 2.32 -2.38
C VAL A 69 3.79 2.43 -1.23
N ILE A 70 2.55 2.01 -1.45
CA ILE A 70 1.43 2.13 -0.47
C ILE A 70 1.39 0.96 0.52
N SER A 71 1.95 -0.20 0.16
CA SER A 71 1.90 -1.41 0.97
C SER A 71 3.19 -2.20 0.86
N ASN A 72 3.55 -2.96 1.91
CA ASN A 72 4.70 -3.84 1.86
C ASN A 72 4.68 -4.76 0.61
N PRO A 73 5.82 -4.91 -0.09
CA PRO A 73 5.90 -5.74 -1.28
C PRO A 73 5.49 -7.18 -1.00
N GLN A 74 4.60 -7.72 -1.84
CA GLN A 74 4.18 -9.11 -1.72
C GLN A 74 5.17 -10.01 -2.44
N LYS A 75 5.98 -10.73 -1.67
CA LYS A 75 7.03 -11.63 -2.17
C LYS A 75 6.42 -12.98 -2.53
N ARG A 76 6.40 -13.32 -3.82
CA ARG A 76 6.03 -14.64 -4.35
C ARG A 76 7.27 -15.33 -4.92
N LYS A 77 7.15 -16.63 -5.25
CA LYS A 77 8.24 -17.39 -5.88
C LYS A 77 8.61 -16.72 -7.22
N GLY A 78 9.76 -16.05 -7.27
CA GLY A 78 10.25 -15.40 -8.48
C GLY A 78 9.51 -14.11 -8.89
N HIS A 79 8.54 -13.63 -8.12
CA HIS A 79 7.79 -12.40 -8.43
C HIS A 79 7.65 -11.53 -7.18
N VAL A 80 7.71 -10.22 -7.39
CA VAL A 80 7.36 -9.23 -6.37
C VAL A 80 6.20 -8.41 -6.90
N ILE A 81 5.14 -8.28 -6.10
CA ILE A 81 4.00 -7.43 -6.44
C ILE A 81 4.09 -6.18 -5.55
N LEU A 82 4.25 -5.04 -6.18
CA LEU A 82 4.26 -3.71 -5.57
C LEU A 82 2.90 -3.06 -5.78
N SER A 83 2.39 -2.38 -4.75
CA SER A 83 1.23 -1.50 -4.88
C SER A 83 1.74 -0.07 -4.84
N LEU A 84 1.60 0.67 -5.94
CA LEU A 84 2.13 2.02 -6.14
C LEU A 84 0.98 3.04 -6.22
N CYS A 85 1.18 4.22 -5.65
CA CYS A 85 0.33 5.39 -5.83
C CYS A 85 0.97 6.31 -6.86
N ASN A 86 0.38 6.41 -8.05
CA ASN A 86 0.89 7.31 -9.08
C ASN A 86 0.42 8.77 -8.81
N SER A 87 1.04 9.75 -9.47
CA SER A 87 0.64 11.17 -9.38
C SER A 87 -0.82 11.42 -9.73
N ASP A 88 -1.40 10.53 -10.54
CA ASP A 88 -2.78 10.63 -11.00
C ASP A 88 -3.78 10.30 -9.89
N GLY A 89 -3.30 9.91 -8.71
CA GLY A 89 -4.11 9.55 -7.54
C GLY A 89 -4.66 8.13 -7.59
N GLU A 90 -4.34 7.38 -8.64
CA GLU A 90 -4.75 5.99 -8.80
C GLU A 90 -3.69 5.02 -8.24
N THR A 91 -4.20 3.91 -7.70
CA THR A 91 -3.35 2.82 -7.20
C THR A 91 -3.13 1.75 -8.27
N GLU A 92 -1.88 1.55 -8.65
CA GLU A 92 -1.44 0.53 -9.61
C GLU A 92 -0.78 -0.66 -8.89
N LYS A 93 -0.94 -1.87 -9.44
CA LYS A 93 -0.18 -3.06 -9.01
C LYS A 93 0.88 -3.40 -10.05
N ARG A 94 2.15 -3.18 -9.70
CA ARG A 94 3.29 -3.49 -10.57
C ARG A 94 3.91 -4.83 -10.18
N ILE A 95 4.08 -5.71 -11.17
CA ILE A 95 4.66 -7.04 -10.97
C ILE A 95 6.07 -7.04 -11.52
N VAL A 96 7.06 -7.34 -10.68
CA VAL A 96 8.46 -7.49 -11.06
C VAL A 96 8.84 -8.95 -10.96
N ALA A 97 9.04 -9.60 -12.11
CA ALA A 97 9.54 -10.96 -12.20
C ALA A 97 11.08 -11.03 -12.08
N LYS A 98 11.58 -12.15 -11.57
CA LYS A 98 13.02 -12.45 -11.45
C LYS A 98 13.70 -12.55 -12.84
N SER A 99 12.93 -12.92 -13.87
CA SER A 99 13.41 -12.99 -15.26
C SER A 99 13.84 -11.65 -15.82
N HIS A 100 13.35 -10.54 -15.28
CA HIS A 100 13.83 -9.20 -15.66
C HIS A 100 15.24 -8.92 -15.12
N GLY A 101 15.88 -9.82 -14.38
CA GLY A 101 17.27 -9.64 -13.95
C GLY A 101 17.47 -8.56 -12.88
N GLU A 102 18.73 -8.28 -12.56
CA GLU A 102 19.11 -7.29 -11.53
C GLU A 102 19.00 -5.85 -12.03
N GLU A 103 19.28 -5.62 -13.31
CA GLU A 103 19.27 -4.32 -13.98
C GLU A 103 17.87 -3.68 -13.98
N PHE A 104 16.82 -4.50 -14.10
CA PHE A 104 15.44 -4.02 -14.11
C PHE A 104 14.80 -3.96 -12.71
N GLY A 105 15.61 -4.05 -11.65
CA GLY A 105 15.16 -3.66 -10.32
C GLY A 105 14.58 -4.79 -9.45
N TYR A 106 14.69 -6.07 -9.80
CA TYR A 106 14.12 -7.16 -8.98
C TYR A 106 14.65 -7.19 -7.54
N ARG A 107 15.96 -6.97 -7.35
CA ARG A 107 16.57 -6.91 -6.01
C ARG A 107 16.09 -5.68 -5.22
N TYR A 108 15.96 -4.54 -5.89
CA TYR A 108 15.47 -3.29 -5.30
C TYR A 108 13.99 -3.42 -4.91
N ALA A 109 13.13 -3.94 -5.78
CA ALA A 109 11.72 -4.22 -5.48
C ALA A 109 11.52 -5.19 -4.30
N ARG A 110 12.44 -6.13 -4.06
CA ARG A 110 12.39 -7.01 -2.88
C ARG A 110 12.76 -6.31 -1.58
N LYS A 111 13.65 -5.31 -1.68
CA LYS A 111 14.15 -4.52 -0.56
C LYS A 111 13.27 -3.31 -0.27
N SER A 112 12.42 -2.92 -1.21
CA SER A 112 11.65 -1.70 -1.08
C SER A 112 10.74 -1.73 0.14
N GLU A 113 10.71 -0.61 0.84
CA GLU A 113 9.91 -0.44 2.04
C GLU A 113 8.64 0.36 1.76
N TRP A 114 7.71 0.30 2.71
CA TRP A 114 6.52 1.12 2.65
C TRP A 114 6.89 2.61 2.68
N GLY A 115 6.33 3.40 1.76
CA GLY A 115 6.59 4.83 1.69
C GLY A 115 7.78 5.24 0.82
N GLU A 116 8.53 4.30 0.24
CA GLU A 116 9.56 4.63 -0.76
C GLU A 116 8.93 5.14 -2.08
N LEU A 117 9.72 5.91 -2.83
CA LEU A 117 9.41 6.45 -4.16
C LEU A 117 10.03 5.56 -5.23
#